data_AF-A0A1J4N3V5-F1
#
_entry.id   AF-A0A1J4N3V5-F1
#
_cell.length_a   1.000
_cell.length_b   1.000
_cell.length_c   1.000
_cell.angle_alpha   90.00
_cell.angle_beta   90.00
_cell.angle_gamma   90.00
#
_symmetry.space_group_name_H-M   'P 1'
#
loop_
_entity.id
_entity.type
_entity.pdbx_description
1 polymer ?
#
loop_
_entity_poly.entity_id
_entity_poly.type
_entity_poly.pdbx_seq_one_letter_code
_entity_poly.pdbx_strand_id
1 'polypeptide(L)'
;MLAAGLALALVGCGDDSEPKKPEAAPTENTYPVYAATMNPVEAAMTFVPETATTLAVTDYDEVKSLFGLEDITSRSSPADQSDLWGRADKEAAQVSGGLLRDVDQRLRDKYAWGAADVIWEARFTGGGKDGFVIKVADRVKPGHAIKAGVGPLKGATFDPETHVITKHTVTPDAANWASQETMLAVAGGPATSTYVVKGCAEGGPKEKTRLAPVEAYSVEFGGGLATLRLGEDRDDLFVRLKLGDRDAAYKKVFTHGVADPSTGRIGFRVTNPVTAAALVTSEPVPFAVCD
;
A
#
# COMPACT_ATOMS: atom_id res chain seq x y z
N MET A 1 40.72 51.58 74.53
CA MET A 1 41.01 50.21 74.09
C MET A 1 40.33 49.99 72.75
N LEU A 2 41.14 49.60 71.76
CA LEU A 2 40.88 49.27 70.35
C LEU A 2 39.77 49.98 69.55
N ALA A 3 40.25 50.67 68.52
CA ALA A 3 39.55 51.18 67.36
C ALA A 3 39.37 50.09 66.28
N ALA A 4 38.31 50.21 65.47
CA ALA A 4 38.36 50.36 64.02
C ALA A 4 36.96 50.12 63.43
N GLY A 5 36.45 51.12 62.72
CA GLY A 5 35.16 51.08 62.05
C GLY A 5 35.24 50.84 60.54
N LEU A 6 34.02 50.69 60.01
CA LEU A 6 33.55 50.88 58.63
C LEU A 6 34.00 49.93 57.50
N ALA A 7 33.10 48.98 57.24
CA ALA A 7 32.46 48.63 55.97
C ALA A 7 33.04 49.19 54.65
N LEU A 8 33.36 48.25 53.74
CA LEU A 8 33.38 48.44 52.30
C LEU A 8 32.70 47.23 51.63
N ALA A 9 31.86 47.55 50.66
CA ALA A 9 30.90 46.67 50.00
C ALA A 9 31.51 45.61 49.09
N LEU A 10 30.85 44.46 48.99
CA LEU A 10 30.76 43.70 47.74
C LEU A 10 29.29 43.28 47.55
N VAL A 11 28.61 44.05 46.71
CA VAL A 11 27.32 43.72 46.11
C VAL A 11 27.60 42.68 45.03
N GLY A 12 27.28 41.41 45.30
CA GLY A 12 27.19 40.37 44.28
C GLY A 12 25.73 40.13 43.99
N CYS A 13 25.18 40.80 42.97
CA CYS A 13 23.88 40.49 42.40
C CYS A 13 23.93 39.07 41.81
N GLY A 14 23.46 38.08 42.56
CA GLY A 14 23.05 36.79 42.01
C GLY A 14 21.78 37.01 41.22
N ASP A 15 21.93 37.18 39.91
CA ASP A 15 20.82 37.23 38.96
C ASP A 15 20.13 35.85 38.99
N ASP A 16 18.95 35.77 39.60
CA ASP A 16 18.05 34.60 39.66
C ASP A 16 17.40 34.36 38.28
N SER A 17 18.24 34.31 37.25
CA SER A 17 17.82 33.92 35.92
C SER A 17 17.77 32.40 35.88
N GLU A 18 16.57 31.82 35.92
CA GLU A 18 16.37 30.40 35.63
C GLU A 18 17.18 30.02 34.39
N PRO A 19 17.96 28.92 34.42
CA PRO A 19 18.71 28.48 33.26
C PRO A 19 17.74 28.34 32.09
N LYS A 20 17.94 29.11 31.01
CA LYS A 20 17.15 28.97 29.78
C LYS A 20 17.20 27.50 29.38
N LYS A 21 16.05 26.82 29.47
CA LYS A 21 15.89 25.45 28.98
C LYS A 21 16.42 25.43 27.54
N PRO A 22 17.40 24.57 27.20
CA PRO A 22 17.88 24.46 25.84
C PRO A 22 16.68 24.29 24.92
N GLU A 23 16.57 25.15 23.92
CA GLU A 23 15.59 24.99 22.86
C GLU A 23 15.80 23.58 22.30
N ALA A 24 14.75 22.75 22.37
CA ALA A 24 14.83 21.38 21.89
C ALA A 24 15.31 21.46 20.44
N ALA A 25 16.35 20.70 20.10
CA ALA A 25 16.80 20.62 18.72
C ALA A 25 15.59 20.29 17.83
N PRO A 26 15.48 20.91 16.64
CA PRO A 26 14.43 20.54 15.69
C PRO A 26 14.45 19.03 15.54
N THR A 27 13.33 18.38 15.84
CA THR A 27 13.21 16.95 15.62
C THR A 27 13.20 16.79 14.11
N GLU A 28 14.24 16.19 13.54
CA GLU A 28 14.20 15.78 12.14
C GLU A 28 13.05 14.78 12.01
N ASN A 29 12.05 15.12 11.20
CA ASN A 29 10.95 14.20 10.92
C ASN A 29 11.51 13.05 10.09
N THR A 30 11.77 11.92 10.73
CA THR A 30 12.17 10.69 10.06
C THR A 30 10.92 9.93 9.64
N TYR A 31 10.70 9.80 8.35
CA TYR A 31 9.61 8.98 7.80
C TYR A 31 10.09 7.54 7.56
N PRO A 32 9.20 6.54 7.64
CA PRO A 32 9.54 5.18 7.28
C PRO A 32 10.04 5.11 5.84
N VAL A 33 11.20 4.47 5.69
CA VAL A 33 11.84 4.25 4.39
C VAL A 33 11.66 2.80 3.96
N TYR A 34 11.63 2.58 2.65
CA TYR A 34 11.54 1.25 2.07
C TYR A 34 12.63 0.32 2.63
N ALA A 35 12.23 -0.90 2.98
CA ALA A 35 13.13 -2.00 3.27
C ALA A 35 12.71 -3.24 2.48
N ALA A 36 13.68 -3.96 1.91
CA ALA A 36 13.41 -5.14 1.07
C ALA A 36 12.73 -6.31 1.82
N THR A 37 12.73 -6.28 3.16
CA THR A 37 12.07 -7.27 4.02
C THR A 37 10.59 -6.96 4.30
N MET A 38 10.11 -5.78 3.92
CA MET A 38 8.70 -5.41 4.09
C MET A 38 7.82 -6.24 3.17
N ASN A 39 6.58 -6.49 3.59
CA ASN A 39 5.59 -7.04 2.66
C ASN A 39 5.30 -6.00 1.55
N PRO A 40 4.83 -6.43 0.35
CA PRO A 40 4.70 -5.54 -0.80
C PRO A 40 3.82 -4.31 -0.56
N VAL A 41 2.76 -4.43 0.24
CA VAL A 41 1.83 -3.33 0.49
C VAL A 41 2.40 -2.29 1.46
N GLU A 42 3.03 -2.71 2.55
CA GLU A 42 3.80 -1.83 3.44
C GLU A 42 4.95 -1.14 2.68
N ALA A 43 5.69 -1.91 1.87
CA ALA A 43 6.75 -1.40 1.01
C ALA A 43 6.23 -0.34 0.04
N ALA A 44 5.06 -0.55 -0.56
CA ALA A 44 4.47 0.42 -1.47
C ALA A 44 4.05 1.70 -0.73
N MET A 45 3.50 1.60 0.50
CA MET A 45 3.05 2.74 1.30
C MET A 45 4.16 3.76 1.60
N THR A 46 5.44 3.35 1.62
CA THR A 46 6.58 4.29 1.81
C THR A 46 6.76 5.25 0.63
N PHE A 47 6.16 4.96 -0.52
CA PHE A 47 6.25 5.75 -1.75
C PHE A 47 4.97 6.55 -2.08
N VAL A 48 3.88 6.28 -1.37
CA VAL A 48 2.56 6.85 -1.65
C VAL A 48 2.42 8.21 -0.96
N PRO A 49 2.11 9.30 -1.69
CA PRO A 49 1.84 10.61 -1.10
C PRO A 49 0.64 10.57 -0.15
N GLU A 50 0.67 11.36 0.92
CA GLU A 50 -0.44 11.42 1.89
C GLU A 50 -1.79 11.82 1.29
N THR A 51 -1.76 12.56 0.19
CA THR A 51 -2.93 13.06 -0.53
C THR A 51 -3.57 12.00 -1.44
N ALA A 52 -2.88 10.90 -1.73
CA ALA A 52 -3.46 9.79 -2.48
C ALA A 52 -4.70 9.27 -1.75
N THR A 53 -5.61 8.66 -2.50
CA THR A 53 -6.86 8.11 -1.99
C THR A 53 -6.93 6.60 -2.12
N THR A 54 -6.20 6.01 -3.06
CA THR A 54 -6.20 4.56 -3.28
C THR A 54 -4.80 4.03 -3.58
N LEU A 55 -4.56 2.77 -3.23
CA LEU A 55 -3.37 2.01 -3.54
C LEU A 55 -3.77 0.58 -3.92
N ALA A 56 -3.35 0.11 -5.09
CA ALA A 56 -3.59 -1.23 -5.59
C ALA A 56 -2.23 -1.94 -5.74
N VAL A 57 -2.01 -3.02 -5.01
CA VAL A 57 -0.75 -3.78 -4.99
C VAL A 57 -1.01 -5.22 -5.45
N THR A 58 -0.18 -5.75 -6.34
CA THR A 58 -0.20 -7.15 -6.76
C THR A 58 1.19 -7.72 -6.63
N ASP A 59 1.32 -8.81 -5.88
CA ASP A 59 2.54 -9.60 -5.73
C ASP A 59 2.55 -10.69 -6.80
N TYR A 60 3.37 -10.50 -7.82
CA TYR A 60 3.45 -11.43 -8.94
C TYR A 60 4.22 -12.70 -8.61
N ASP A 61 5.07 -12.71 -7.57
CA ASP A 61 5.71 -13.93 -7.12
C ASP A 61 4.69 -14.83 -6.39
N GLU A 62 3.79 -14.25 -5.60
CA GLU A 62 2.63 -14.97 -5.05
C GLU A 62 1.65 -15.43 -6.15
N VAL A 63 1.40 -14.62 -7.19
CA VAL A 63 0.61 -15.05 -8.37
C VAL A 63 1.24 -16.25 -9.05
N LYS A 64 2.57 -16.24 -9.25
CA LYS A 64 3.29 -17.38 -9.86
C LYS A 64 3.22 -18.61 -8.96
N SER A 65 3.40 -18.45 -7.64
CA SER A 65 3.40 -19.56 -6.70
C SER A 65 2.03 -20.24 -6.60
N LEU A 66 0.93 -19.47 -6.70
CA LEU A 66 -0.43 -20.03 -6.81
C LEU A 66 -0.56 -21.07 -7.93
N PHE A 67 0.26 -20.95 -8.96
CA PHE A 67 0.21 -21.75 -10.18
C PHE A 67 1.36 -22.74 -10.33
N GLY A 68 2.36 -22.73 -9.42
CA GLY A 68 3.59 -23.51 -9.53
C GLY A 68 4.48 -23.05 -10.70
N LEU A 69 4.51 -21.74 -10.96
CA LEU A 69 5.20 -21.10 -12.08
C LEU A 69 6.29 -20.11 -11.61
N GLU A 70 6.88 -20.34 -10.44
CA GLU A 70 7.83 -19.45 -9.77
C GLU A 70 9.09 -19.16 -10.63
N ASP A 71 9.52 -20.15 -11.41
CA ASP A 71 10.71 -20.05 -12.26
C ASP A 71 10.45 -19.32 -13.60
N ILE A 72 9.21 -18.90 -13.87
CA ILE A 72 8.86 -18.22 -15.12
C ILE A 72 9.36 -16.77 -15.09
N THR A 73 10.12 -16.43 -16.14
CA THR A 73 10.75 -15.11 -16.32
C THR A 73 10.55 -14.63 -17.76
N SER A 74 11.01 -13.42 -18.09
CA SER A 74 11.00 -12.93 -19.47
C SER A 74 11.85 -13.76 -20.44
N ARG A 75 12.78 -14.56 -19.92
CA ARG A 75 13.64 -15.46 -20.71
C ARG A 75 13.01 -16.82 -20.95
N SER A 76 11.91 -17.15 -20.28
CA SER A 76 11.17 -18.39 -20.49
C SER A 76 10.54 -18.41 -21.88
N SER A 77 10.10 -19.58 -22.34
CA SER A 77 9.53 -19.71 -23.68
C SER A 77 8.26 -18.87 -23.84
N PRO A 78 7.89 -18.45 -25.07
CA PRO A 78 6.63 -17.76 -25.30
C PRO A 78 5.40 -18.55 -24.81
N ALA A 79 5.46 -19.89 -24.85
CA ALA A 79 4.40 -20.75 -24.35
C ALA A 79 4.25 -20.64 -22.83
N ASP A 80 5.35 -20.69 -22.08
CA ASP A 80 5.32 -20.59 -20.61
C ASP A 80 4.84 -19.20 -20.15
N GLN A 81 5.28 -18.15 -20.84
CA GLN A 81 4.81 -16.79 -20.56
C GLN A 81 3.31 -16.64 -20.88
N SER A 82 2.84 -17.24 -21.98
CA SER A 82 1.42 -17.25 -22.31
C SER A 82 0.60 -18.06 -21.29
N ASP A 83 1.14 -19.14 -20.74
CA ASP A 83 0.46 -19.93 -19.70
C ASP A 83 0.35 -19.14 -18.39
N LEU A 84 1.46 -18.55 -17.91
CA LEU A 84 1.47 -17.68 -16.72
C LEU A 84 0.40 -16.60 -16.82
N TRP A 85 0.41 -15.82 -17.90
CA TRP A 85 -0.52 -14.72 -18.07
C TRP A 85 -1.94 -15.17 -18.34
N GLY A 86 -2.12 -16.27 -19.08
CA GLY A 86 -3.42 -16.87 -19.33
C GLY A 86 -4.11 -17.36 -18.05
N ARG A 87 -3.34 -17.92 -17.11
CA ARG A 87 -3.84 -18.35 -15.78
C ARG A 87 -4.06 -17.16 -14.86
N ALA A 88 -3.11 -16.22 -14.79
CA ALA A 88 -3.25 -15.01 -14.00
C ALA A 88 -4.53 -14.23 -14.36
N ASP A 89 -4.84 -14.07 -15.65
CA ASP A 89 -6.01 -13.33 -16.13
C ASP A 89 -7.35 -14.02 -15.86
N LYS A 90 -7.34 -15.34 -15.63
CA LYS A 90 -8.56 -16.15 -15.45
C LYS A 90 -8.81 -16.54 -14.02
N GLU A 91 -7.75 -16.67 -13.22
CA GLU A 91 -7.79 -17.34 -11.94
C GLU A 91 -7.23 -16.50 -10.78
N ALA A 92 -6.41 -15.48 -11.03
CA ALA A 92 -5.82 -14.65 -9.97
C ALA A 92 -6.59 -13.33 -9.78
N ALA A 93 -6.82 -12.95 -8.52
CA ALA A 93 -7.28 -11.62 -8.16
C ALA A 93 -6.10 -10.64 -8.29
N GLN A 94 -6.03 -9.89 -9.39
CA GLN A 94 -5.02 -8.86 -9.65
C GLN A 94 -5.67 -7.49 -9.59
N VAL A 95 -5.13 -6.58 -8.77
CA VAL A 95 -5.73 -5.23 -8.57
C VAL A 95 -4.90 -4.11 -9.17
N SER A 96 -3.59 -4.33 -9.42
CA SER A 96 -2.73 -3.32 -10.06
C SER A 96 -2.83 -3.34 -11.60
N GLY A 97 -3.25 -4.48 -12.18
CA GLY A 97 -3.58 -4.60 -13.61
C GLY A 97 -2.41 -4.82 -14.56
N GLY A 98 -1.17 -4.92 -14.08
CA GLY A 98 -0.02 -5.34 -14.89
C GLY A 98 0.45 -4.27 -15.87
N LEU A 99 1.01 -3.18 -15.33
CA LEU A 99 1.41 -1.97 -16.03
C LEU A 99 2.31 -2.24 -17.25
N LEU A 100 3.20 -3.23 -17.17
CA LEU A 100 4.17 -3.53 -18.22
C LEU A 100 3.66 -4.51 -19.29
N ARG A 101 2.47 -5.09 -19.13
CA ARG A 101 1.98 -6.17 -20.00
C ARG A 101 1.79 -5.74 -21.46
N ASP A 102 1.27 -4.54 -21.69
CA ASP A 102 1.04 -4.00 -23.04
C ASP A 102 2.33 -3.73 -23.82
N VAL A 103 3.44 -3.56 -23.11
CA VAL A 103 4.77 -3.29 -23.70
C VAL A 103 5.75 -4.44 -23.52
N ASP A 104 5.29 -5.57 -22.96
CA ASP A 104 6.14 -6.70 -22.58
C ASP A 104 6.97 -7.21 -23.74
N GLN A 105 6.35 -7.48 -24.89
CA GLN A 105 7.06 -7.97 -26.08
C GLN A 105 8.22 -7.04 -26.48
N ARG A 106 7.99 -5.72 -26.46
CA ARG A 106 9.04 -4.73 -26.77
C ARG A 106 10.14 -4.71 -25.72
N LEU A 107 9.78 -4.84 -24.43
CA LEU A 107 10.74 -4.92 -23.34
C LEU A 107 11.66 -6.14 -23.53
N ARG A 108 11.08 -7.31 -23.82
CA ARG A 108 11.82 -8.56 -24.01
C ARG A 108 12.75 -8.48 -25.21
N ASP A 109 12.23 -8.06 -26.36
CA ASP A 109 12.99 -8.05 -27.62
C ASP A 109 14.15 -7.05 -27.62
N LYS A 110 14.00 -5.90 -26.96
CA LYS A 110 14.99 -4.80 -27.05
C LYS A 110 15.81 -4.61 -25.79
N TYR A 111 15.34 -5.10 -24.64
CA TYR A 111 15.96 -4.82 -23.34
C TYR A 111 16.19 -6.08 -22.50
N ALA A 112 15.80 -7.27 -22.98
CA ALA A 112 16.05 -8.57 -22.34
C ALA A 112 15.45 -8.71 -20.92
N TRP A 113 14.34 -8.01 -20.66
CA TRP A 113 13.51 -8.18 -19.46
C TRP A 113 12.03 -7.88 -19.81
N GLY A 114 11.09 -8.22 -18.95
CA GLY A 114 9.66 -8.01 -19.23
C GLY A 114 8.78 -8.06 -17.98
N ALA A 115 7.47 -8.11 -18.19
CA ALA A 115 6.46 -8.18 -17.13
C ALA A 115 6.69 -9.40 -16.21
N ALA A 116 7.20 -10.51 -16.73
CA ALA A 116 7.45 -11.72 -15.92
C ALA A 116 8.64 -11.57 -14.95
N ASP A 117 9.47 -10.53 -15.10
CA ASP A 117 10.53 -10.21 -14.13
C ASP A 117 10.08 -9.23 -13.04
N VAL A 118 8.83 -8.79 -13.05
CA VAL A 118 8.25 -8.02 -11.95
C VAL A 118 8.00 -8.96 -10.78
N ILE A 119 8.45 -8.56 -9.59
CA ILE A 119 8.22 -9.24 -8.31
C ILE A 119 6.87 -8.78 -7.77
N TRP A 120 6.70 -7.46 -7.65
CA TRP A 120 5.42 -6.87 -7.28
C TRP A 120 5.24 -5.50 -7.93
N GLU A 121 3.99 -5.10 -8.08
CA GLU A 121 3.58 -3.84 -8.67
C GLU A 121 2.56 -3.15 -7.78
N ALA A 122 2.72 -1.84 -7.61
CA ALA A 122 1.77 -0.98 -6.94
C ALA A 122 1.38 0.21 -7.81
N ARG A 123 0.11 0.60 -7.74
CA ARG A 123 -0.44 1.80 -8.36
C ARG A 123 -1.25 2.59 -7.36
N PHE A 124 -1.09 3.89 -7.34
CA PHE A 124 -1.88 4.77 -6.49
C PHE A 124 -2.50 5.90 -7.30
N THR A 125 -3.66 6.35 -6.85
CA THR A 125 -4.42 7.44 -7.46
C THR A 125 -4.93 8.41 -6.40
N GLY A 126 -5.41 9.57 -6.85
CA GLY A 126 -5.89 10.64 -5.97
C GLY A 126 -4.77 11.59 -5.54
N GLY A 127 -5.14 12.77 -5.05
CA GLY A 127 -4.18 13.70 -4.43
C GLY A 127 -3.20 14.41 -5.38
N GLY A 128 -3.39 14.29 -6.68
CA GLY A 128 -2.52 14.90 -7.69
C GLY A 128 -2.39 14.03 -8.94
N LYS A 129 -1.18 13.52 -9.19
CA LYS A 129 -0.89 12.66 -10.34
C LYS A 129 -0.86 11.21 -9.90
N ASP A 130 -1.54 10.35 -10.66
CA ASP A 130 -1.42 8.90 -10.49
C ASP A 130 0.03 8.46 -10.64
N GLY A 131 0.44 7.52 -9.80
CA GLY A 131 1.80 7.02 -9.76
C GLY A 131 1.86 5.51 -9.61
N PHE A 132 3.08 5.00 -9.68
CA PHE A 132 3.33 3.57 -9.53
C PHE A 132 4.70 3.29 -8.91
N VAL A 133 4.80 2.09 -8.39
CA VAL A 133 6.03 1.48 -7.87
C VAL A 133 6.11 0.06 -8.42
N ILE A 134 7.23 -0.33 -9.01
CA ILE A 134 7.47 -1.68 -9.52
C ILE A 134 8.78 -2.18 -8.93
N LYS A 135 8.73 -3.27 -8.17
CA LYS A 135 9.93 -4.02 -7.81
C LYS A 135 10.21 -5.05 -8.88
N VAL A 136 11.42 -5.02 -9.43
CA VAL A 136 11.88 -6.00 -10.42
C VAL A 136 12.94 -6.92 -9.81
N ALA A 137 13.10 -8.10 -10.40
CA ALA A 137 14.18 -9.02 -10.03
C ALA A 137 15.56 -8.37 -10.17
N ASP A 138 16.50 -8.69 -9.27
CA ASP A 138 17.79 -8.00 -9.15
C ASP A 138 18.65 -8.03 -10.44
N ARG A 139 18.43 -9.04 -11.29
CA ARG A 139 19.09 -9.15 -12.59
C ARG A 139 18.63 -8.12 -13.64
N VAL A 140 17.50 -7.45 -13.41
CA VAL A 140 16.86 -6.54 -14.38
C VAL A 140 17.59 -5.20 -14.40
N LYS A 141 17.83 -4.68 -15.61
CA LYS A 141 18.50 -3.40 -15.85
C LYS A 141 17.58 -2.47 -16.67
N PRO A 142 16.61 -1.78 -16.04
CA PRO A 142 15.54 -1.10 -16.76
C PRO A 142 15.95 0.26 -17.33
N GLY A 143 17.13 0.80 -16.96
CA GLY A 143 17.55 2.15 -17.29
C GLY A 143 17.49 2.51 -18.78
N HIS A 144 17.85 1.59 -19.68
CA HIS A 144 17.75 1.83 -21.12
C HIS A 144 16.30 1.91 -21.62
N ALA A 145 15.39 1.10 -21.07
CA ALA A 145 13.97 1.13 -21.42
C ALA A 145 13.28 2.40 -20.89
N ILE A 146 13.63 2.81 -19.66
CA ILE A 146 13.17 4.06 -19.04
C ILE A 146 13.65 5.27 -19.86
N LYS A 147 14.95 5.34 -20.19
CA LYS A 147 15.52 6.41 -21.03
C LYS A 147 14.86 6.50 -22.41
N ALA A 148 14.50 5.35 -22.99
CA ALA A 148 13.79 5.28 -24.25
C ALA A 148 12.29 5.57 -24.15
N GLY A 149 11.76 5.77 -22.94
CA GLY A 149 10.36 6.09 -22.70
C GLY A 149 9.39 4.99 -23.13
N VAL A 150 9.73 3.73 -22.86
CA VAL A 150 8.88 2.58 -23.25
C VAL A 150 7.59 2.58 -22.43
N GLY A 151 6.46 2.91 -23.08
CA GLY A 151 5.14 2.88 -22.47
C GLY A 151 5.06 3.65 -21.15
N PRO A 152 4.60 3.02 -20.06
CA PRO A 152 4.41 3.70 -18.78
C PRO A 152 5.72 4.11 -18.09
N LEU A 153 6.87 3.51 -18.48
CA LEU A 153 8.19 3.83 -17.94
C LEU A 153 8.70 5.23 -18.33
N LYS A 154 8.03 5.91 -19.27
CA LYS A 154 8.39 7.28 -19.65
C LYS A 154 8.32 8.20 -18.42
N GLY A 155 9.47 8.78 -18.06
CA GLY A 155 9.61 9.68 -16.92
C GLY A 155 9.60 8.97 -15.55
N ALA A 156 9.77 7.65 -15.52
CA ALA A 156 10.02 6.90 -14.29
C ALA A 156 11.50 7.02 -13.88
N THR A 157 11.78 6.73 -12.62
CA THR A 157 13.12 6.63 -12.04
C THR A 157 13.39 5.18 -11.64
N PHE A 158 14.64 4.75 -11.67
CA PHE A 158 15.07 3.45 -11.16
C PHE A 158 16.11 3.63 -10.07
N ASP A 159 15.85 3.02 -8.92
CA ASP A 159 16.82 2.89 -7.84
C ASP A 159 17.55 1.54 -7.98
N PRO A 160 18.86 1.54 -8.29
CA PRO A 160 19.64 0.32 -8.47
C PRO A 160 19.96 -0.42 -7.17
N GLU A 161 19.86 0.22 -6.00
CA GLU A 161 20.12 -0.44 -4.71
C GLU A 161 18.93 -1.29 -4.29
N THR A 162 17.72 -0.75 -4.47
CA THR A 162 16.47 -1.42 -4.09
C THR A 162 15.83 -2.17 -5.25
N HIS A 163 16.31 -2.00 -6.48
CA HIS A 163 15.71 -2.52 -7.71
C HIS A 163 14.23 -2.11 -7.89
N VAL A 164 13.90 -0.88 -7.48
CA VAL A 164 12.55 -0.33 -7.57
C VAL A 164 12.48 0.73 -8.67
N ILE A 165 11.44 0.64 -9.50
CA ILE A 165 11.07 1.64 -10.49
C ILE A 165 9.92 2.47 -9.92
N THR A 166 10.05 3.78 -9.86
CA THR A 166 9.03 4.68 -9.31
C THR A 166 8.60 5.74 -10.32
N LYS A 167 7.35 6.21 -10.18
CA LYS A 167 6.85 7.38 -10.89
C LYS A 167 5.83 8.13 -10.05
N HIS A 168 6.02 9.46 -9.97
CA HIS A 168 5.18 10.38 -9.18
C HIS A 168 5.05 9.99 -7.68
N THR A 169 6.07 9.32 -7.14
CA THR A 169 6.15 8.96 -5.72
C THR A 169 6.68 10.12 -4.88
N VAL A 170 6.46 10.06 -3.57
CA VAL A 170 7.16 10.94 -2.64
C VAL A 170 8.62 10.53 -2.46
N THR A 171 9.45 11.48 -2.03
CA THR A 171 10.84 11.24 -1.64
C THR A 171 10.91 10.71 -0.20
N PRO A 172 12.02 10.05 0.21
CA PRO A 172 12.15 9.46 1.55
C PRO A 172 12.04 10.46 2.72
N ASP A 173 12.29 11.75 2.46
CA ASP A 173 12.20 12.85 3.42
C ASP A 173 10.81 13.51 3.49
N ALA A 174 9.83 12.97 2.76
CA ALA A 174 8.47 13.47 2.74
C ALA A 174 7.49 12.49 3.41
N ALA A 175 6.42 13.06 3.99
CA ALA A 175 5.36 12.30 4.61
C ALA A 175 4.67 11.38 3.60
N ASN A 176 4.37 10.16 4.05
CA ASN A 176 3.89 9.08 3.20
C ASN A 176 2.83 8.25 3.94
N TRP A 177 2.20 7.32 3.24
CA TRP A 177 1.18 6.46 3.88
C TRP A 177 1.77 5.59 4.98
N ALA A 178 3.03 5.14 4.87
CA ALA A 178 3.66 4.31 5.89
C ALA A 178 3.93 5.07 7.20
N SER A 179 3.94 6.41 7.21
CA SER A 179 4.01 7.22 8.44
C SER A 179 2.66 7.41 9.15
N GLN A 180 1.55 6.93 8.57
CA GLN A 180 0.21 7.09 9.12
C GLN A 180 -0.25 5.79 9.79
N GLU A 181 -0.47 5.83 11.11
CA GLU A 181 -0.91 4.67 11.91
C GLU A 181 -2.19 4.04 11.35
N THR A 182 -3.13 4.87 10.89
CA THR A 182 -4.41 4.44 10.31
C THR A 182 -4.24 3.68 9.01
N MET A 183 -3.22 4.01 8.20
CA MET A 183 -2.91 3.29 6.97
C MET A 183 -2.17 1.98 7.28
N LEU A 184 -1.25 1.97 8.24
CA LEU A 184 -0.56 0.76 8.68
C LEU A 184 -1.52 -0.27 9.27
N ALA A 185 -2.52 0.17 10.04
CA ALA A 185 -3.55 -0.70 10.62
C ALA A 185 -4.34 -1.51 9.57
N VAL A 186 -4.38 -1.03 8.31
CA VAL A 186 -5.07 -1.70 7.20
C VAL A 186 -4.13 -2.23 6.12
N ALA A 187 -2.81 -2.08 6.25
CA ALA A 187 -1.85 -2.54 5.25
C ALA A 187 -1.98 -4.05 4.97
N GLY A 188 -2.30 -4.84 5.99
CA GLY A 188 -2.66 -6.24 5.81
C GLY A 188 -1.50 -7.22 6.01
N GLY A 189 -1.71 -8.48 5.62
CA GLY A 189 -0.67 -9.51 5.62
C GLY A 189 -0.19 -9.87 4.22
N PRO A 190 0.65 -10.92 4.10
CA PRO A 190 1.00 -11.50 2.80
C PRO A 190 -0.25 -11.90 2.02
N ALA A 191 -0.34 -11.43 0.78
CA ALA A 191 -1.49 -11.63 -0.10
C ALA A 191 -1.03 -11.57 -1.57
N THR A 192 -1.74 -12.26 -2.46
CA THR A 192 -1.54 -12.16 -3.91
C THR A 192 -1.80 -10.73 -4.41
N SER A 193 -2.78 -10.06 -3.80
CA SER A 193 -3.02 -8.65 -4.05
C SER A 193 -3.75 -7.97 -2.90
N THR A 194 -3.57 -6.66 -2.79
CA THR A 194 -4.20 -5.81 -1.77
C THR A 194 -4.65 -4.51 -2.40
N TYR A 195 -5.93 -4.16 -2.21
CA TYR A 195 -6.47 -2.85 -2.55
C TYR A 195 -6.75 -2.07 -1.27
N VAL A 196 -6.15 -0.89 -1.13
CA VAL A 196 -6.25 -0.02 0.05
C VAL A 196 -6.91 1.28 -0.37
N VAL A 197 -7.83 1.77 0.45
CA VAL A 197 -8.51 3.05 0.27
C VAL A 197 -8.35 3.87 1.53
N LYS A 198 -7.94 5.13 1.37
CA LYS A 198 -7.96 6.15 2.40
C LYS A 198 -9.34 6.82 2.39
N GLY A 199 -10.11 6.59 3.45
CA GLY A 199 -11.51 6.97 3.59
C GLY A 199 -12.45 5.77 3.65
N CYS A 200 -13.75 6.05 3.57
CA CYS A 200 -14.83 5.07 3.54
C CYS A 200 -15.53 5.05 2.18
N ALA A 201 -16.27 3.98 1.89
CA ALA A 201 -17.08 3.88 0.68
C ALA A 201 -18.34 4.76 0.80
N GLU A 202 -18.67 5.53 -0.23
CA GLU A 202 -19.93 6.28 -0.28
C GLU A 202 -21.13 5.34 -0.45
N GLY A 203 -22.34 5.84 -0.15
CA GLY A 203 -23.58 5.09 -0.36
C GLY A 203 -24.03 4.21 0.81
N GLY A 204 -23.67 4.60 2.04
CA GLY A 204 -24.10 3.92 3.26
C GLY A 204 -25.64 3.91 3.47
N PRO A 205 -26.12 3.17 4.48
CA PRO A 205 -27.54 3.09 4.81
C PRO A 205 -28.15 4.47 5.06
N LYS A 206 -29.36 4.73 4.54
CA LYS A 206 -30.05 6.00 4.77
C LYS A 206 -30.47 6.21 6.23
N GLU A 207 -30.63 5.12 6.97
CA GLU A 207 -30.93 5.14 8.39
C GLU A 207 -29.62 5.01 9.17
N LYS A 208 -29.42 5.84 10.21
CA LYS A 208 -28.24 5.76 11.07
C LYS A 208 -28.11 4.36 11.66
N THR A 209 -27.10 3.63 11.22
CA THR A 209 -26.86 2.23 11.61
C THR A 209 -25.91 2.08 12.80
N ARG A 210 -25.40 3.19 13.35
CA ARG A 210 -24.32 3.21 14.35
C ARG A 210 -23.07 2.49 13.82
N LEU A 211 -22.75 2.69 12.55
CA LEU A 211 -21.49 2.20 12.04
C LEU A 211 -20.36 3.02 12.67
N ALA A 212 -19.34 2.34 13.19
CA ALA A 212 -18.15 3.03 13.63
C ALA A 212 -17.50 3.70 12.40
N PRO A 213 -16.87 4.87 12.55
CA PRO A 213 -16.17 5.54 11.46
C PRO A 213 -15.13 4.63 10.77
N VAL A 214 -14.90 4.85 9.48
CA VAL A 214 -13.86 4.17 8.70
C VAL A 214 -12.98 5.24 8.09
N GLU A 215 -11.75 5.32 8.57
CA GLU A 215 -10.75 6.28 8.07
C GLU A 215 -9.93 5.71 6.92
N ALA A 216 -9.80 4.39 6.87
CA ALA A 216 -9.19 3.65 5.78
C ALA A 216 -9.70 2.20 5.81
N TYR A 217 -9.60 1.52 4.68
CA TYR A 217 -9.85 0.09 4.60
C TYR A 217 -8.97 -0.58 3.56
N SER A 218 -8.87 -1.90 3.65
CA SER A 218 -8.24 -2.71 2.60
C SER A 218 -9.01 -3.98 2.30
N VAL A 219 -8.85 -4.49 1.08
CA VAL A 219 -9.28 -5.81 0.65
C VAL A 219 -8.06 -6.58 0.15
N GLU A 220 -7.67 -7.62 0.88
CA GLU A 220 -6.61 -8.57 0.54
C GLU A 220 -7.20 -9.78 -0.17
N PHE A 221 -6.51 -10.31 -1.18
CA PHE A 221 -6.85 -11.57 -1.84
C PHE A 221 -5.68 -12.56 -1.77
N GLY A 222 -5.99 -13.82 -1.45
CA GLY A 222 -4.99 -14.89 -1.44
C GLY A 222 -5.60 -16.27 -1.21
N GLY A 223 -5.11 -17.30 -1.92
CA GLY A 223 -5.51 -18.70 -1.69
C GLY A 223 -7.01 -18.98 -1.83
N GLY A 224 -7.72 -18.24 -2.69
CA GLY A 224 -9.19 -18.34 -2.86
C GLY A 224 -9.99 -17.68 -1.74
N LEU A 225 -9.34 -16.89 -0.88
CA LEU A 225 -9.95 -16.10 0.18
C LEU A 225 -9.80 -14.61 -0.11
N ALA A 226 -10.66 -13.82 0.53
CA ALA A 226 -10.48 -12.38 0.65
C ALA A 226 -10.63 -11.94 2.11
N THR A 227 -9.85 -10.96 2.52
CA THR A 227 -9.92 -10.37 3.86
C THR A 227 -10.14 -8.87 3.72
N LEU A 228 -11.26 -8.37 4.24
CA LEU A 228 -11.48 -6.94 4.44
C LEU A 228 -10.91 -6.52 5.79
N ARG A 229 -10.19 -5.39 5.85
CA ARG A 229 -9.74 -4.77 7.10
C ARG A 229 -10.29 -3.36 7.25
N LEU A 230 -10.75 -3.03 8.46
CA LEU A 230 -11.38 -1.74 8.78
C LEU A 230 -10.77 -1.05 10.02
N GLY A 231 -9.64 -1.55 10.53
CA GLY A 231 -9.05 -1.17 11.82
C GLY A 231 -9.61 -1.99 12.99
N GLU A 232 -8.82 -2.16 14.04
CA GLU A 232 -9.09 -3.05 15.19
C GLU A 232 -10.28 -2.59 16.05
N ASP A 233 -10.70 -3.46 16.98
CA ASP A 233 -11.71 -3.18 18.01
C ASP A 233 -13.06 -2.64 17.51
N ARG A 234 -13.69 -3.38 16.58
CA ARG A 234 -14.95 -2.97 15.92
C ARG A 234 -16.15 -3.80 16.31
N ASP A 235 -17.17 -3.18 16.89
CA ASP A 235 -18.44 -3.82 17.24
C ASP A 235 -19.46 -3.88 16.08
N ASP A 236 -19.18 -3.18 14.97
CA ASP A 236 -20.09 -2.99 13.84
C ASP A 236 -19.90 -3.99 12.68
N LEU A 237 -18.91 -4.89 12.76
CA LEU A 237 -18.56 -5.79 11.65
C LEU A 237 -19.68 -6.74 11.22
N PHE A 238 -20.50 -7.22 12.15
CA PHE A 238 -21.66 -8.07 11.82
C PHE A 238 -22.75 -7.29 11.08
N VAL A 239 -22.87 -5.98 11.30
CA VAL A 239 -23.78 -5.11 10.55
C VAL A 239 -23.22 -4.90 9.16
N ARG A 240 -21.94 -4.56 9.04
CA ARG A 240 -21.23 -4.39 7.76
C ARG A 240 -21.29 -5.64 6.89
N LEU A 241 -21.13 -6.82 7.48
CA LEU A 241 -21.28 -8.09 6.77
C LEU A 241 -22.69 -8.23 6.16
N LYS A 242 -23.74 -7.89 6.91
CA LYS A 242 -25.13 -7.90 6.39
C LYS A 242 -25.38 -6.87 5.29
N LEU A 243 -24.62 -5.77 5.23
CA LEU A 243 -24.72 -4.80 4.15
C LEU A 243 -24.25 -5.41 2.83
N GLY A 244 -23.10 -6.08 2.81
CA GLY A 244 -22.67 -6.75 1.59
C GLY A 244 -23.51 -7.96 1.21
N ASP A 245 -24.13 -8.66 2.17
CA ASP A 245 -25.12 -9.72 1.86
C ASP A 245 -26.37 -9.21 1.13
N ARG A 246 -26.65 -7.90 1.21
CA ARG A 246 -27.76 -7.25 0.48
C ARG A 246 -27.32 -6.77 -0.90
N ASP A 247 -26.03 -6.61 -1.12
CA ASP A 247 -25.49 -6.25 -2.42
C ASP A 247 -25.37 -7.50 -3.30
N ALA A 248 -26.13 -7.52 -4.41
CA ALA A 248 -26.20 -8.67 -5.28
C ALA A 248 -24.87 -8.97 -6.01
N ALA A 249 -24.07 -7.94 -6.32
CA ALA A 249 -22.80 -8.11 -6.99
C ALA A 249 -21.76 -8.71 -6.02
N TYR A 250 -21.66 -8.16 -4.81
CA TYR A 250 -20.72 -8.64 -3.79
C TYR A 250 -21.08 -10.04 -3.31
N LYS A 251 -22.36 -10.34 -3.07
CA LYS A 251 -22.83 -11.68 -2.67
C LYS A 251 -22.50 -12.78 -3.68
N LYS A 252 -22.37 -12.45 -4.97
CA LYS A 252 -22.03 -13.42 -6.02
C LYS A 252 -20.59 -13.89 -5.92
N VAL A 253 -19.68 -13.00 -5.51
CA VAL A 253 -18.23 -13.24 -5.52
C VAL A 253 -17.65 -13.51 -4.13
N PHE A 254 -18.24 -12.96 -3.07
CA PHE A 254 -17.86 -13.16 -1.68
C PHE A 254 -18.92 -13.99 -0.96
N THR A 255 -18.50 -15.11 -0.38
CA THR A 255 -19.40 -16.04 0.33
C THR A 255 -18.82 -16.43 1.68
N HIS A 256 -19.68 -16.96 2.56
CA HIS A 256 -19.28 -17.47 3.87
C HIS A 256 -18.49 -16.43 4.70
N GLY A 257 -19.00 -15.20 4.75
CA GLY A 257 -18.34 -14.12 5.48
C GLY A 257 -18.25 -14.40 6.97
N VAL A 258 -17.07 -14.16 7.56
CA VAL A 258 -16.80 -14.31 8.99
C VAL A 258 -16.18 -13.02 9.52
N ALA A 259 -16.85 -12.38 10.46
CA ALA A 259 -16.36 -11.17 11.12
C ALA A 259 -15.53 -11.53 12.35
N ASP A 260 -14.41 -10.83 12.52
CA ASP A 260 -13.53 -10.87 13.68
C ASP A 260 -13.40 -9.47 14.29
N PRO A 261 -14.31 -9.09 15.21
CA PRO A 261 -14.36 -7.78 15.85
C PRO A 261 -13.05 -7.29 16.47
N SER A 262 -12.27 -8.15 17.12
CA SER A 262 -11.06 -7.73 17.83
C SER A 262 -9.98 -7.23 16.87
N THR A 263 -9.88 -7.84 15.69
CA THR A 263 -8.87 -7.48 14.68
C THR A 263 -9.43 -6.60 13.56
N GLY A 264 -10.73 -6.29 13.58
CA GLY A 264 -11.32 -5.45 12.54
C GLY A 264 -11.51 -6.12 11.18
N ARG A 265 -11.50 -7.45 11.13
CA ARG A 265 -11.45 -8.20 9.86
C ARG A 265 -12.77 -8.84 9.49
N ILE A 266 -13.04 -8.93 8.19
CA ILE A 266 -14.08 -9.79 7.64
C ILE A 266 -13.45 -10.69 6.58
N GLY A 267 -13.43 -12.00 6.81
CA GLY A 267 -12.92 -13.00 5.88
C GLY A 267 -14.02 -13.58 5.01
N PHE A 268 -13.73 -13.85 3.73
CA PHE A 268 -14.65 -14.41 2.75
C PHE A 268 -14.00 -15.52 1.94
N ARG A 269 -14.81 -16.48 1.48
CA ARG A 269 -14.45 -17.34 0.33
C ARG A 269 -14.76 -16.60 -0.97
N VAL A 270 -13.83 -16.67 -1.91
CA VAL A 270 -13.94 -16.02 -3.22
C VAL A 270 -14.27 -17.05 -4.30
N THR A 271 -15.42 -16.87 -4.96
CA THR A 271 -15.89 -17.81 -6.00
C THR A 271 -15.29 -17.51 -7.37
N ASN A 272 -14.97 -16.25 -7.64
CA ASN A 272 -14.34 -15.79 -8.87
C ASN A 272 -13.35 -14.66 -8.55
N PRO A 273 -12.04 -14.97 -8.40
CA PRO A 273 -11.02 -14.01 -7.98
C PRO A 273 -10.90 -12.79 -8.90
N VAL A 274 -10.96 -13.00 -10.21
CA VAL A 274 -10.85 -11.93 -11.22
C VAL A 274 -12.03 -10.96 -11.10
N THR A 275 -13.25 -11.49 -11.03
CA THR A 275 -14.46 -10.66 -10.90
C THR A 275 -14.48 -9.94 -9.56
N ALA A 276 -14.02 -10.58 -8.48
CA ALA A 276 -13.94 -9.97 -7.16
C ALA A 276 -12.95 -8.80 -7.14
N ALA A 277 -11.76 -8.97 -7.72
CA ALA A 277 -10.76 -7.92 -7.84
C ALA A 277 -11.26 -6.72 -8.68
N ALA A 278 -11.89 -7.00 -9.82
CA ALA A 278 -12.52 -5.97 -10.64
C ALA A 278 -13.62 -5.22 -9.87
N LEU A 279 -14.47 -5.94 -9.13
CA LEU A 279 -15.55 -5.35 -8.37
C LEU A 279 -15.03 -4.40 -7.28
N VAL A 280 -14.07 -4.82 -6.46
CA VAL A 280 -13.56 -3.99 -5.35
C VAL A 280 -12.78 -2.75 -5.82
N THR A 281 -12.27 -2.76 -7.05
CA THR A 281 -11.51 -1.64 -7.61
C THR A 281 -12.37 -0.67 -8.42
N SER A 282 -13.59 -1.07 -8.81
CA SER A 282 -14.47 -0.25 -9.66
C SER A 282 -15.75 0.22 -8.97
N GLU A 283 -16.16 -0.45 -7.90
CA GLU A 283 -17.41 -0.16 -7.20
C GLU A 283 -17.16 0.15 -5.71
N PRO A 284 -18.05 0.94 -5.06
CA PRO A 284 -18.01 1.14 -3.61
C PRO A 284 -18.15 -0.19 -2.85
N VAL A 285 -17.23 -0.44 -1.91
CA VAL A 285 -17.24 -1.65 -1.09
C VAL A 285 -18.30 -1.54 0.01
N PRO A 286 -19.42 -2.31 -0.03
CA PRO A 286 -20.58 -2.11 0.84
C PRO A 286 -20.28 -2.39 2.32
N PHE A 287 -19.22 -3.16 2.58
CA PHE A 287 -18.75 -3.46 3.92
C PHE A 287 -18.01 -2.28 4.57
N ALA A 288 -17.46 -1.37 3.77
CA ALA A 288 -16.60 -0.26 4.20
C ALA A 288 -17.30 1.10 4.10
N VAL A 289 -18.63 1.11 4.05
CA VAL A 289 -19.40 2.36 3.89
C VAL A 289 -19.25 3.29 5.08
N CYS A 290 -19.38 4.58 4.81
CA CYS A 290 -19.51 5.65 5.80
C CYS A 290 -20.85 5.49 6.58
N ASP A 291 -20.90 5.98 7.83
CA ASP A 291 -22.16 6.08 8.62
C ASP A 291 -23.03 7.25 8.16
#